data_AF-A0A9Q1HJQ4-F1
#
_entry.id   AF-A0A9Q1HJQ4-F1
#
_cell.length_a   1.000
_cell.length_b   1.000
_cell.length_c   1.000
_cell.angle_alpha   90.00
_cell.angle_beta   90.00
_cell.angle_gamma   90.00
#
_symmetry.space_group_name_H-M   'P 1'
#
loop_
_entity.id
_entity.type
_entity.pdbx_description
1 polymer ?
#
loop_
_entity_poly.entity_id
_entity_poly.type
_entity_poly.pdbx_seq_one_letter_code
_entity_poly.pdbx_strand_id
1 'polypeptide(L)'
;MITLENGSRVNGLEALCITLQRYAYPCRYGDLLKTYGRPVPHLCMIVKWMTNFIYDNHRHLVSSLEQDWLSPQHLQSFANAIYLKGAALSNCWVFLDGTVRHICRPDQP
;
A
#
# COMPACT_ATOMS: atom_id res chain seq x y z
N MET A 1 -14.40 -16.57 -0.28
CA MET A 1 -14.83 -16.04 1.04
C MET A 1 -13.71 -16.32 2.02
N ILE A 2 -13.20 -15.29 2.68
CA ILE A 2 -12.18 -15.39 3.73
C ILE A 2 -12.89 -15.62 5.06
N THR A 3 -12.35 -16.46 5.92
CA THR A 3 -12.82 -16.66 7.29
C THR A 3 -11.81 -16.03 8.25
N LEU A 4 -12.28 -15.09 9.08
CA LEU A 4 -11.44 -14.40 10.07
C LEU A 4 -11.38 -15.18 11.40
N GLU A 5 -10.49 -14.76 12.31
CA GLU A 5 -10.29 -15.38 13.63
C GLU A 5 -11.57 -15.43 14.49
N ASN A 6 -12.49 -14.47 14.29
CA ASN A 6 -13.78 -14.42 14.99
C ASN A 6 -14.89 -15.24 14.29
N GLY A 7 -14.56 -16.05 13.28
CA GLY A 7 -15.51 -16.85 12.50
C GLY A 7 -16.32 -16.06 11.46
N SER A 8 -16.19 -14.74 11.40
CA SER A 8 -16.88 -13.93 10.38
C SER A 8 -16.30 -14.18 8.99
N ARG A 9 -17.16 -14.03 7.97
CA ARG A 9 -16.79 -14.24 6.57
C ARG A 9 -16.80 -12.93 5.79
N VAL A 10 -15.78 -12.72 4.97
CA VAL A 10 -15.61 -11.50 4.17
C VAL A 10 -15.29 -11.87 2.71
N ASN A 11 -15.74 -11.04 1.77
CA ASN A 11 -15.39 -11.22 0.36
C ASN A 11 -13.89 -10.94 0.16
N GLY A 12 -13.21 -11.75 -0.67
CA GLY A 12 -11.76 -11.61 -0.88
C GLY A 12 -11.38 -10.29 -1.55
N LEU A 13 -12.17 -9.83 -2.53
CA LEU A 13 -11.95 -8.57 -3.22
C LEU A 13 -12.18 -7.38 -2.28
N GLU A 14 -13.25 -7.41 -1.48
CA GLU A 14 -13.51 -6.38 -0.47
C GLU A 14 -12.37 -6.29 0.55
N ALA A 15 -11.90 -7.44 1.06
CA ALA A 15 -10.78 -7.49 1.99
C ALA A 15 -9.49 -6.92 1.38
N LEU A 16 -9.25 -7.18 0.10
CA LEU A 16 -8.12 -6.62 -0.63
C LEU A 16 -8.25 -5.10 -0.78
N CYS A 17 -9.40 -4.59 -1.20
CA CYS A 17 -9.67 -3.15 -1.31
C CYS A 17 -9.50 -2.43 0.03
N ILE A 18 -10.03 -2.97 1.13
CA ILE A 18 -9.86 -2.43 2.49
C ILE A 18 -8.37 -2.33 2.84
N THR A 19 -7.61 -3.38 2.54
CA THR A 19 -6.17 -3.43 2.85
C THR A 19 -5.37 -2.45 2.01
N LEU A 20 -5.65 -2.36 0.71
CA LEU A 20 -5.02 -1.39 -0.19
C LEU A 20 -5.29 0.05 0.25
N GLN A 21 -6.55 0.37 0.59
CA GLN A 21 -6.90 1.70 1.10
C GLN A 21 -6.25 1.97 2.45
N ARG A 22 -6.11 0.97 3.32
CA ARG A 22 -5.40 1.12 4.61
C ARG A 22 -3.92 1.48 4.42
N TYR A 23 -3.28 0.97 3.37
CA TYR A 23 -1.88 1.27 3.02
C TYR A 23 -1.70 2.54 2.21
N ALA A 24 -2.76 3.05 1.57
CA ALA A 24 -2.75 4.38 1.00
C ALA A 24 -2.69 5.44 2.12
N TYR A 25 -1.79 6.41 1.97
CA TYR A 25 -1.68 7.53 2.90
C TYR A 25 -2.43 8.76 2.35
N PRO A 26 -3.06 9.59 3.20
CA PRO A 26 -3.39 9.35 4.60
C PRO A 26 -4.66 8.48 4.74
N CYS A 27 -4.62 7.43 5.58
CA CYS A 27 -5.81 6.64 5.91
C CYS A 27 -5.79 6.18 7.37
N ARG A 28 -6.85 6.49 8.14
CA ARG A 28 -7.13 5.94 9.47
C ARG A 28 -8.24 4.89 9.40
N TYR A 29 -8.36 4.05 10.43
CA TYR A 29 -9.47 3.09 10.51
C TYR A 29 -10.84 3.77 10.59
N GLY A 30 -10.92 5.00 11.12
CA GLY A 30 -12.14 5.80 11.08
C GLY A 30 -12.58 6.18 9.65
N ASP A 31 -11.63 6.36 8.73
CA ASP A 31 -11.93 6.66 7.33
C ASP A 31 -12.44 5.41 6.59
N LEU A 32 -11.86 4.25 6.92
CA LEU A 32 -12.34 2.96 6.45
C LEU A 32 -13.73 2.65 7.00
N LEU A 33 -14.02 2.98 8.26
CA LEU A 33 -15.36 2.82 8.83
C LEU A 33 -16.40 3.63 8.04
N LYS A 34 -16.07 4.87 7.66
CA LYS A 34 -16.96 5.71 6.82
C LYS A 34 -17.21 5.10 5.44
N THR A 35 -16.18 4.48 4.86
CA THR A 35 -16.24 3.92 3.49
C THR A 35 -16.94 2.55 3.44
N TYR A 36 -16.62 1.67 4.38
CA TYR A 36 -17.05 0.26 4.37
C TYR A 36 -18.15 -0.08 5.39
N GLY A 37 -18.48 0.85 6.30
CA GLY A 37 -19.55 0.65 7.28
C GLY A 37 -19.30 -0.43 8.33
N ARG A 38 -18.05 -0.92 8.44
CA ARG A 38 -17.67 -2.00 9.36
C ARG A 38 -17.07 -1.43 10.65
N PRO A 39 -17.33 -2.05 11.81
CA PRO A 39 -16.67 -1.65 13.05
C PRO A 39 -15.15 -1.72 12.92
N VAL A 40 -14.44 -0.77 13.55
CA VAL A 40 -12.97 -0.72 13.53
C VAL A 40 -12.31 -2.05 13.90
N PRO A 41 -12.74 -2.80 14.94
CA PRO A 41 -12.15 -4.10 15.24
C PRO A 41 -12.27 -5.10 14.08
N HIS A 42 -13.39 -5.07 13.34
CA HIS A 42 -13.59 -5.95 12.19
C HIS A 42 -12.67 -5.58 11.03
N LEU A 43 -12.53 -4.28 10.75
CA LEU A 43 -11.59 -3.77 9.75
C LEU A 43 -10.14 -4.13 10.10
N CYS A 44 -9.75 -4.01 11.37
CA CYS A 44 -8.42 -4.42 11.84
C CYS A 44 -8.17 -5.92 11.58
N MET A 45 -9.16 -6.79 11.87
CA MET A 45 -9.04 -8.22 11.61
C MET A 45 -8.90 -8.54 10.12
N ILE A 46 -9.66 -7.85 9.26
CA ILE A 46 -9.57 -8.00 7.80
C ILE A 46 -8.17 -7.62 7.32
N VAL A 47 -7.69 -6.43 7.70
CA VAL A 47 -6.36 -5.94 7.30
C VAL A 47 -5.29 -6.89 7.80
N LYS A 48 -5.30 -7.28 9.09
CA LYS A 48 -4.32 -8.22 9.66
C LYS A 48 -4.28 -9.52 8.87
N TRP A 49 -5.43 -10.12 8.60
CA TRP A 49 -5.51 -11.37 7.85
C TRP A 49 -4.94 -11.22 6.45
N MET A 50 -5.33 -10.16 5.73
CA MET A 50 -4.89 -9.93 4.36
C MET A 50 -3.40 -9.59 4.27
N THR A 51 -2.88 -8.81 5.21
CA THR A 51 -1.44 -8.53 5.33
C THR A 51 -0.64 -9.82 5.51
N ASN A 52 -1.05 -10.69 6.42
CA ASN A 52 -0.39 -11.97 6.64
C ASN A 52 -0.48 -12.84 5.37
N PHE A 53 -1.66 -12.92 4.76
CA PHE A 53 -1.84 -13.67 3.51
C PHE A 53 -0.92 -13.15 2.39
N ILE A 54 -0.86 -11.83 2.18
CA ILE A 54 0.03 -11.23 1.18
C ILE A 54 1.49 -11.54 1.51
N TYR A 55 1.88 -11.42 2.78
CA TYR A 55 3.26 -11.69 3.19
C TYR A 55 3.62 -13.17 3.00
N ASP A 56 2.79 -14.10 3.44
CA ASP A 56 3.07 -15.54 3.36
C ASP A 56 3.23 -16.02 1.91
N ASN A 57 2.44 -15.46 0.99
CA ASN A 57 2.43 -15.86 -0.41
C ASN A 57 3.37 -15.03 -1.31
N HIS A 58 3.57 -13.76 -0.98
CA HIS A 58 4.25 -12.79 -1.85
C HIS A 58 5.42 -12.06 -1.18
N ARG A 59 5.88 -12.48 0.01
CA ARG A 59 7.05 -11.87 0.67
C ARG A 59 8.28 -11.79 -0.24
N HIS A 60 8.46 -12.75 -1.14
CA HIS A 60 9.61 -12.78 -2.06
C HIS A 60 9.68 -11.54 -2.96
N LEU A 61 8.56 -10.86 -3.22
CA LEU A 61 8.51 -9.61 -4.00
C LEU A 61 8.99 -8.38 -3.22
N VAL A 62 8.95 -8.44 -1.89
CA VAL A 62 9.28 -7.31 -0.99
C VAL A 62 10.51 -7.56 -0.13
N SER A 63 10.94 -8.82 0.01
CA SER A 63 12.10 -9.20 0.82
C SER A 63 13.43 -8.98 0.11
N SER A 64 13.43 -8.85 -1.22
CA SER A 64 14.62 -8.59 -2.01
C SER A 64 14.30 -7.66 -3.18
N LEU A 65 15.22 -6.74 -3.48
CA LEU A 65 15.19 -5.91 -4.69
C LEU A 65 15.84 -6.61 -5.89
N GLU A 66 16.45 -7.78 -5.69
CA GLU A 66 16.97 -8.64 -6.77
C GLU A 66 15.83 -9.38 -7.45
N GLN A 67 15.05 -8.63 -8.22
CA GLN A 67 13.90 -9.14 -8.97
C GLN A 67 14.10 -8.91 -10.46
N ASP A 68 13.64 -9.82 -11.31
CA ASP A 68 13.79 -9.70 -12.76
C ASP A 68 13.17 -8.40 -13.31
N TRP A 69 12.05 -7.96 -12.74
CA TRP A 69 11.38 -6.71 -13.10
C TRP A 69 12.13 -5.45 -12.64
N LEU A 70 13.13 -5.60 -11.76
CA LEU A 70 14.09 -4.57 -11.35
C LEU A 70 15.45 -4.73 -12.04
N SER A 71 15.54 -5.51 -13.12
CA SER A 71 16.79 -5.60 -13.90
C SER A 71 17.18 -4.25 -14.50
N PRO A 72 18.48 -4.00 -14.78
CA PRO A 72 18.94 -2.74 -15.37
C PRO A 72 18.20 -2.35 -16.66
N GLN A 73 17.82 -3.32 -17.49
CA GLN A 73 17.07 -3.10 -18.72
C GLN A 73 15.64 -2.60 -18.44
N HIS A 74 14.95 -3.19 -17.47
CA HIS A 74 13.60 -2.77 -17.07
C HIS A 74 13.65 -1.41 -16.38
N LEU A 75 14.62 -1.17 -15.50
CA LEU A 75 14.83 0.12 -14.85
C LEU A 75 15.07 1.25 -15.87
N GLN A 76 15.88 1.01 -16.89
CA GLN A 76 16.09 1.98 -17.97
C GLN A 76 14.79 2.25 -18.75
N SER A 77 13.97 1.22 -18.96
CA SER A 77 12.67 1.37 -19.63
C SER A 77 11.71 2.22 -18.80
N PHE A 78 11.67 2.03 -17.48
CA PHE A 78 10.88 2.87 -16.57
C PHE A 78 11.38 4.32 -16.56
N ALA A 79 12.71 4.52 -16.47
CA ALA A 79 13.31 5.85 -16.51
C ALA A 79 12.99 6.59 -17.82
N ASN A 80 13.10 5.91 -18.96
CA ASN A 80 12.76 6.47 -20.26
C ASN A 80 11.27 6.84 -20.35
N ALA A 81 10.37 5.98 -19.86
CA ALA A 81 8.94 6.26 -19.85
C ALA A 81 8.62 7.51 -19.01
N ILE A 82 9.25 7.66 -17.84
CA ILE A 82 9.11 8.85 -16.98
C ILE A 82 9.65 10.10 -17.68
N TYR A 83 10.84 10.01 -18.28
CA TYR A 83 11.44 11.11 -19.04
C TYR A 83 10.55 11.58 -20.20
N LEU A 84 10.07 10.64 -21.02
CA LEU A 84 9.18 10.92 -22.16
C LEU A 84 7.83 11.49 -21.73
N LYS A 85 7.38 11.22 -20.50
CA LYS A 85 6.18 11.85 -19.92
C LYS A 85 6.38 13.29 -19.48
N GLY A 86 7.60 13.84 -19.61
CA GLY A 86 7.92 15.22 -19.26
C GLY A 86 8.41 15.36 -17.83
N ALA A 87 9.21 14.42 -17.33
CA ALA A 87 9.83 14.52 -16.02
C ALA A 87 10.56 15.86 -15.84
N ALA A 88 10.36 16.49 -14.68
CA ALA A 88 10.95 17.81 -14.40
C ALA A 88 12.48 17.80 -14.32
N LEU A 89 13.10 16.63 -14.07
CA LEU A 89 14.54 16.46 -13.91
C LEU A 89 15.03 15.33 -14.83
N SER A 90 16.19 15.53 -15.46
CA SER A 90 16.84 14.55 -16.35
C SER A 90 17.52 13.39 -15.61
N ASN A 91 17.67 13.50 -14.29
CA ASN A 91 18.34 12.54 -13.41
C ASN A 91 17.48 12.20 -12.16
N CYS A 92 16.16 12.21 -12.30
CA CYS A 92 15.26 11.82 -11.21
C CYS A 92 15.43 10.33 -10.90
N TRP A 93 15.95 10.02 -9.71
CA TRP A 93 16.14 8.63 -9.24
C TRP A 93 14.91 8.10 -8.48
N VAL A 94 14.09 8.98 -7.93
CA VAL A 94 12.84 8.66 -7.23
C VAL A 94 11.83 9.80 -7.38
N PHE A 95 10.59 9.45 -7.74
CA PHE A 95 9.43 10.32 -7.59
C PHE A 95 8.67 9.88 -6.34
N LEU A 96 8.93 10.54 -5.21
CA LEU A 96 8.02 10.43 -4.08
C LEU A 96 6.78 11.23 -4.48
N ASP A 97 5.75 10.54 -4.98
CA ASP A 97 4.48 11.17 -5.28
C ASP A 97 4.00 11.92 -4.04
N GLY A 98 3.71 13.21 -4.23
CA GLY A 98 3.66 14.25 -3.21
C GLY A 98 2.48 14.13 -2.26
N THR A 99 2.38 13.02 -1.51
CA THR A 99 1.55 13.00 -0.32
C THR A 99 2.31 13.66 0.82
N VAL A 100 1.85 14.85 1.19
CA VAL A 100 2.40 15.67 2.28
C VAL A 100 2.48 14.83 3.56
N ARG A 101 3.70 14.46 4.00
CA ARG A 101 3.90 13.90 5.34
C ARG A 101 3.66 15.02 6.36
N HIS A 102 2.64 14.90 7.20
CA HIS A 102 2.69 15.57 8.51
C HIS A 102 3.81 14.93 9.32
N ILE A 103 5.03 15.46 9.17
CA ILE A 103 6.06 15.37 10.21
C ILE A 103 5.48 16.07 11.43
N CYS A 104 5.36 15.34 12.54
CA CYS A 104 4.89 15.90 13.81
C CYS A 104 5.68 17.18 14.11
N ARG A 105 4.98 18.32 14.09
CA ARG A 105 5.44 19.50 14.80
C ARG A 105 5.52 19.12 16.27
N PRO A 106 6.56 19.54 17.02
CA PRO A 106 6.44 19.61 18.46
C PRO A 106 5.29 20.56 18.74
N ASP A 107 4.21 20.05 19.33
CA ASP A 107 3.21 20.90 19.94
C ASP A 107 3.87 21.58 21.14
N GLN A 108 4.25 22.85 20.99
CA GLN A 108 3.91 23.94 21.91
C GLN A 108 4.64 25.23 21.51
N PRO A 109 4.07 26.41 21.83
CA PRO A 109 4.77 27.69 21.69
C PRO A 109 6.03 27.76 22.57
#